data_AF-A0A8I0GRJ2-F1
#
_entry.id   AF-A0A8I0GRJ2-F1
#
_cell.length_a   1.000
_cell.length_b   1.000
_cell.length_c   1.000
_cell.angle_alpha   90.00
_cell.angle_beta   90.00
_cell.angle_gamma   90.00
#
_symmetry.space_group_name_H-M   'P 1'
#
loop_
_entity.id
_entity.type
_entity.pdbx_description
1 polymer ?
#
loop_
_entity_poly.entity_id
_entity_poly.type
_entity_poly.pdbx_seq_one_letter_code
_entity_poly.pdbx_strand_id
1 'polypeptide(L)'
;MGKLKRKAYQEQLEPMQLELAAMARWVQHTGQRVLVLFEGRDTAGKGGAIQAIAEHLNPRQCRVVALPKPTDRESTQWYFQRYVSHLPAAGEIVLMDRSWYNRAGVEHVMGYCTEAQYRAFLAQTPVFETLLVDDGILLFKYWLTVDQAQQEKRFAERHLDPLKGWKLSPVDLKSRSKYSAYTEAREAMLRATHREAAPWTLVDFNDQKRGRLGLIRNLLDRLPDTRVDEPVLALPPLKGKLHTEHFGVLKPIEDIDTP
;
A
#
# COMPACT_ATOMS: atom_id res chain seq x y z
N MET A 1 15.49 -3.19 21.97
CA MET A 1 14.46 -4.26 21.88
C MET A 1 14.84 -5.21 20.74
N GLY A 2 14.93 -6.53 20.96
CA GLY A 2 15.32 -7.49 19.90
C GLY A 2 14.23 -7.70 18.83
N LYS A 3 14.61 -8.21 17.63
CA LYS A 3 13.66 -8.47 16.52
C LYS A 3 12.50 -9.38 16.92
N LEU A 4 11.28 -9.06 16.49
CA LEU A 4 10.10 -9.88 16.79
C LEU A 4 10.15 -11.25 16.08
N LYS A 5 9.98 -12.33 16.84
CA LYS A 5 9.94 -13.71 16.30
C LYS A 5 8.71 -13.90 15.40
N ARG A 6 8.77 -14.82 14.44
CA ARG A 6 7.68 -15.05 13.47
C ARG A 6 6.37 -15.50 14.13
N LYS A 7 6.45 -16.46 15.05
CA LYS A 7 5.29 -16.98 15.79
C LYS A 7 4.55 -15.86 16.55
N ALA A 8 5.28 -15.10 17.37
CA ALA A 8 4.73 -13.97 18.11
C ALA A 8 4.12 -12.86 17.21
N TYR A 9 4.69 -12.64 16.02
CA TYR A 9 4.09 -11.73 15.04
C TYR A 9 2.76 -12.24 14.48
N GLN A 10 2.68 -13.54 14.17
CA GLN A 10 1.45 -14.14 13.64
C GLN A 10 0.33 -14.13 14.70
N GLU A 11 0.65 -14.48 15.94
CA GLU A 11 -0.29 -14.45 17.07
C GLU A 11 -0.89 -13.04 17.31
N GLN A 12 -0.13 -11.97 17.03
CA GLN A 12 -0.62 -10.59 17.14
C GLN A 12 -1.33 -10.10 15.88
N LEU A 13 -1.00 -10.64 14.71
CA LEU A 13 -1.58 -10.21 13.44
C LEU A 13 -2.96 -10.83 13.21
N GLU A 14 -3.15 -12.09 13.59
CA GLU A 14 -4.38 -12.85 13.37
C GLU A 14 -5.66 -12.13 13.84
N PRO A 15 -5.77 -11.61 15.09
CA PRO A 15 -6.96 -10.85 15.50
C PRO A 15 -7.17 -9.58 14.68
N MET A 16 -6.09 -8.89 14.30
CA MET A 16 -6.19 -7.70 13.44
C MET A 16 -6.64 -8.05 12.02
N GLN A 17 -6.33 -9.25 11.52
CA GLN A 17 -6.82 -9.71 10.21
C GLN A 17 -8.34 -9.97 10.25
N LEU A 18 -8.87 -10.45 11.38
CA LEU A 18 -10.32 -10.56 11.58
C LEU A 18 -10.99 -9.18 11.63
N GLU A 19 -10.38 -8.21 12.33
CA GLU A 19 -10.85 -6.82 12.35
C GLU A 19 -10.78 -6.17 10.96
N LEU A 20 -9.73 -6.42 10.18
CA LEU A 20 -9.63 -5.96 8.79
C LEU A 20 -10.74 -6.55 7.92
N ALA A 21 -11.06 -7.83 8.10
CA ALA A 21 -12.17 -8.46 7.38
C ALA A 21 -13.53 -7.86 7.80
N ALA A 22 -13.71 -7.54 9.08
CA ALA A 22 -14.91 -6.84 9.58
C ALA A 22 -15.01 -5.43 9.01
N MET A 23 -13.90 -4.68 9.02
CA MET A 23 -13.78 -3.36 8.39
C MET A 23 -14.14 -3.43 6.91
N ALA A 24 -13.62 -4.40 6.17
CA ALA A 24 -13.96 -4.57 4.76
C ALA A 24 -15.46 -4.82 4.58
N ARG A 25 -16.08 -5.73 5.33
CA ARG A 25 -17.54 -5.91 5.28
C ARG A 25 -18.30 -4.61 5.58
N TRP A 26 -17.87 -3.86 6.59
CA TRP A 26 -18.46 -2.55 6.91
C TRP A 26 -18.34 -1.55 5.77
N VAL A 27 -17.16 -1.44 5.14
CA VAL A 27 -16.95 -0.57 3.98
C VAL A 27 -17.94 -0.93 2.87
N GLN A 28 -18.08 -2.23 2.56
CA GLN A 28 -19.01 -2.72 1.55
C GLN A 28 -20.47 -2.41 1.90
N HIS A 29 -20.87 -2.70 3.14
CA HIS A 29 -22.25 -2.56 3.60
C HIS A 29 -22.70 -1.10 3.64
N THR A 30 -21.82 -0.20 4.07
CA THR A 30 -22.12 1.23 4.24
C THR A 30 -21.84 2.06 3.00
N GLY A 31 -21.17 1.51 1.98
CA GLY A 31 -20.73 2.24 0.80
C GLY A 31 -19.58 3.22 1.07
N GLN A 32 -18.92 3.13 2.23
CA GLN A 32 -17.74 3.93 2.55
C GLN A 32 -16.61 3.67 1.56
N ARG A 33 -15.65 4.60 1.50
CA ARG A 33 -14.58 4.61 0.50
C ARG A 33 -13.26 4.83 1.21
N VAL A 34 -12.39 3.83 1.20
CA VAL A 34 -11.13 3.87 1.93
C VAL A 34 -9.96 3.99 0.97
N LEU A 35 -9.10 4.98 1.20
CA LEU A 35 -7.87 5.18 0.45
C LEU A 35 -6.67 5.22 1.40
N VAL A 36 -5.72 4.30 1.22
CA VAL A 36 -4.52 4.23 2.04
C VAL A 36 -3.27 4.42 1.16
N LEU A 37 -2.50 5.46 1.45
CA LEU A 37 -1.25 5.77 0.77
C LEU A 37 -0.07 5.23 1.58
N PHE A 38 0.79 4.45 0.94
CA PHE A 38 2.03 3.95 1.53
C PHE A 38 3.22 4.66 0.91
N GLU A 39 3.81 5.57 1.67
CA GLU A 39 5.05 6.25 1.31
C GLU A 39 6.21 5.86 2.22
N GLY A 40 7.42 6.18 1.79
CA GLY A 40 8.64 5.90 2.52
C GLY A 40 9.77 5.49 1.58
N ARG A 41 10.97 5.46 2.15
CA ARG A 41 12.21 5.17 1.42
C ARG A 41 12.19 3.80 0.76
N ASP A 42 13.07 3.62 -0.21
CA ASP A 42 13.31 2.31 -0.81
C ASP A 42 13.74 1.33 0.28
N THR A 43 13.20 0.11 0.21
CA THR A 43 13.37 -0.95 1.21
C THR A 43 12.72 -0.72 2.59
N ALA A 44 11.97 0.37 2.80
CA ALA A 44 11.30 0.64 4.08
C ALA A 44 10.32 -0.46 4.52
N GLY A 45 9.57 -1.04 3.58
CA GLY A 45 8.66 -2.17 3.87
C GLY A 45 7.24 -2.06 3.30
N LYS A 46 6.97 -1.07 2.43
CA LYS A 46 5.64 -0.78 1.85
C LYS A 46 4.87 -2.02 1.39
N GLY A 47 5.40 -2.76 0.41
CA GLY A 47 4.74 -3.97 -0.10
C GLY A 47 4.44 -5.04 0.96
N GLY A 48 5.26 -5.15 2.01
CA GLY A 48 4.98 -6.08 3.11
C GLY A 48 3.87 -5.61 4.05
N ALA A 49 3.66 -4.30 4.19
CA ALA A 49 2.52 -3.73 4.92
C ALA A 49 1.23 -3.85 4.12
N ILE A 50 1.28 -3.54 2.81
CA ILE A 50 0.15 -3.72 1.88
C ILE A 50 -0.30 -5.17 1.87
N GLN A 51 0.64 -6.12 1.74
CA GLN A 51 0.33 -7.54 1.78
C GLN A 51 -0.35 -7.94 3.11
N ALA A 52 0.18 -7.49 4.25
CA ALA A 52 -0.39 -7.84 5.55
C ALA A 52 -1.84 -7.33 5.74
N ILE A 53 -2.20 -6.22 5.08
CA ILE A 53 -3.58 -5.72 5.06
C ILE A 53 -4.44 -6.52 4.08
N ALA A 54 -3.97 -6.71 2.85
CA ALA A 54 -4.77 -7.26 1.76
C ALA A 54 -4.91 -8.79 1.77
N GLU A 55 -4.05 -9.52 2.50
CA GLU A 55 -3.90 -10.98 2.43
C GLU A 55 -5.23 -11.76 2.54
N HIS A 56 -6.14 -11.32 3.42
CA HIS A 56 -7.42 -11.99 3.68
C HIS A 56 -8.64 -11.16 3.24
N LEU A 57 -8.44 -10.08 2.48
CA LEU A 57 -9.53 -9.26 1.98
C LEU A 57 -9.99 -9.73 0.60
N ASN A 58 -11.28 -9.53 0.31
CA ASN A 58 -11.84 -9.87 -0.99
C ASN A 58 -11.18 -8.99 -2.08
N PRO A 59 -10.53 -9.56 -3.11
CA PRO A 59 -9.84 -8.77 -4.14
C PRO A 59 -10.79 -7.96 -5.02
N ARG A 60 -12.09 -8.26 -5.03
CA ARG A 60 -13.11 -7.43 -5.70
C ARG A 60 -13.39 -6.13 -4.96
N GLN A 61 -13.03 -6.08 -3.68
CA GLN A 61 -13.30 -4.96 -2.80
C GLN A 61 -12.03 -4.19 -2.44
N CYS A 62 -10.94 -4.91 -2.20
CA CYS A 62 -9.64 -4.34 -1.87
C CYS A 62 -8.67 -4.51 -3.05
N ARG A 63 -8.23 -3.40 -3.64
CA ARG A 63 -7.26 -3.41 -4.74
C ARG A 63 -6.00 -2.63 -4.42
N VAL A 64 -4.88 -3.13 -4.94
CA VAL A 64 -3.57 -2.48 -4.83
C VAL A 64 -3.29 -1.71 -6.12
N VAL A 65 -2.88 -0.46 -5.98
CA VAL A 65 -2.49 0.42 -7.09
C VAL A 65 -0.99 0.68 -6.97
N ALA A 66 -0.23 0.23 -7.97
CA ALA A 66 1.22 0.42 -8.05
C ALA A 66 1.57 0.90 -9.47
N LEU A 67 1.45 2.20 -9.72
CA LEU A 67 1.62 2.78 -11.05
C LEU A 67 3.10 2.77 -11.47
N PRO A 68 3.41 2.43 -12.73
CA PRO A 68 4.76 2.58 -13.26
C PRO A 68 5.06 4.07 -13.51
N LYS A 69 6.26 4.35 -14.04
CA LYS A 69 6.61 5.68 -14.56
C LYS A 69 5.50 6.18 -15.52
N PRO A 70 5.19 7.49 -15.52
CA PRO A 70 4.18 8.02 -16.43
C PRO A 70 4.57 7.78 -17.88
N THR A 71 3.58 7.51 -18.72
CA THR A 71 3.70 7.53 -20.18
C THR A 71 3.93 8.95 -20.68
N ASP A 72 4.33 9.10 -21.96
CA ASP A 72 4.52 10.41 -22.58
C ASP A 72 3.23 11.25 -22.52
N ARG A 73 2.07 10.60 -22.73
CA ARG A 73 0.77 11.26 -22.60
C ARG A 73 0.49 11.68 -21.15
N GLU A 74 0.63 10.78 -20.17
CA GLU A 74 0.41 11.11 -18.75
C GLU A 74 1.36 12.22 -18.26
N SER A 75 2.57 12.32 -18.82
CA SER A 75 3.54 13.35 -18.45
C SER A 75 3.13 14.76 -18.91
N THR A 76 2.20 14.86 -19.86
CA THR A 76 1.64 16.13 -20.36
C THR A 76 0.27 16.48 -19.74
N GLN A 77 -0.29 15.57 -18.95
CA GLN A 77 -1.56 15.77 -18.27
C GLN A 77 -1.38 16.58 -16.99
N TRP A 78 -2.50 17.00 -16.39
CA TRP A 78 -2.49 17.42 -15.01
C TRP A 78 -2.00 16.27 -14.12
N TYR A 79 -1.07 16.56 -13.20
CA TYR A 79 -0.32 15.52 -12.50
C TYR A 79 -1.19 14.52 -11.72
N PHE A 80 -2.27 14.99 -11.10
CA PHE A 80 -3.18 14.14 -10.32
C PHE A 80 -4.11 13.28 -11.20
N GLN A 81 -4.28 13.62 -12.48
CA GLN A 81 -5.27 12.99 -13.37
C GLN A 81 -5.13 11.46 -13.44
N ARG A 82 -3.90 10.96 -13.55
CA ARG A 82 -3.64 9.52 -13.59
C ARG A 82 -3.92 8.80 -12.28
N TYR A 83 -3.94 9.51 -11.16
CA TYR A 83 -4.23 8.94 -9.84
C TYR A 83 -5.74 8.96 -9.56
N VAL A 84 -6.44 9.99 -10.05
CA VAL A 84 -7.90 10.14 -9.91
C VAL A 84 -8.65 8.94 -10.49
N SER A 85 -8.19 8.37 -11.61
CA SER A 85 -8.77 7.17 -12.22
C SER A 85 -8.69 5.91 -11.34
N HIS A 86 -7.96 5.96 -10.23
CA HIS A 86 -7.79 4.85 -9.30
C HIS A 86 -8.35 5.14 -7.91
N LEU A 87 -9.07 6.23 -7.69
CA LEU A 87 -9.75 6.50 -6.42
C LEU A 87 -10.84 5.46 -6.14
N PRO A 88 -11.16 5.19 -4.86
CA PRO A 88 -12.19 4.21 -4.49
C PRO A 88 -13.61 4.67 -4.89
N ALA A 89 -14.39 3.77 -5.45
CA ALA A 89 -15.85 3.87 -5.52
C ALA A 89 -16.51 3.32 -4.24
N ALA A 90 -17.83 3.47 -4.11
CA ALA A 90 -18.58 3.05 -2.91
C ALA A 90 -18.30 1.56 -2.59
N GLY A 91 -17.92 1.28 -1.34
CA GLY A 91 -17.58 -0.07 -0.91
C GLY A 91 -16.14 -0.50 -1.20
N GLU A 92 -15.33 0.32 -1.89
CA GLU A 92 -13.96 -0.02 -2.25
C GLU A 92 -12.92 0.40 -1.20
N ILE A 93 -11.87 -0.41 -1.11
CA ILE A 93 -10.63 -0.14 -0.40
C ILE A 93 -9.51 -0.09 -1.42
N VAL A 94 -8.78 1.02 -1.47
CA VAL A 94 -7.65 1.21 -2.38
C VAL A 94 -6.36 1.39 -1.57
N LEU A 95 -5.39 0.53 -1.83
CA LEU A 95 -4.05 0.59 -1.23
C LEU A 95 -3.05 1.05 -2.30
N MET A 96 -2.47 2.24 -2.16
CA MET A 96 -1.51 2.78 -3.13
C MET A 96 -0.06 2.51 -2.68
N ASP A 97 0.67 1.65 -3.41
CA ASP A 97 2.12 1.47 -3.24
C ASP A 97 2.85 2.60 -3.96
N ARG A 98 3.21 3.63 -3.19
CA ARG A 98 3.43 5.00 -3.67
C ARG A 98 2.18 5.63 -4.27
N SER A 99 2.21 6.94 -4.38
CA SER A 99 1.05 7.75 -4.74
C SER A 99 1.47 8.98 -5.55
N TRP A 100 0.62 10.02 -5.56
CA TRP A 100 0.98 11.33 -6.07
C TRP A 100 2.18 11.95 -5.32
N TYR A 101 2.52 11.47 -4.12
CA TYR A 101 3.72 11.92 -3.41
C TYR A 101 5.06 11.51 -4.06
N ASN A 102 5.05 10.76 -5.16
CA ASN A 102 6.23 10.58 -6.01
C ASN A 102 6.88 11.92 -6.37
N ARG A 103 6.08 12.96 -6.65
CA ARG A 103 6.58 14.29 -6.97
C ARG A 103 7.34 14.94 -5.83
N ALA A 104 6.87 14.78 -4.59
CA ALA A 104 7.53 15.34 -3.43
C ALA A 104 8.72 14.52 -2.92
N GLY A 105 8.99 13.35 -3.50
CA GLY A 105 10.12 12.50 -3.15
C GLY A 105 11.04 12.27 -4.33
N VAL A 106 10.81 11.16 -5.04
CA VAL A 106 11.72 10.68 -6.08
C VAL A 106 11.85 11.66 -7.25
N GLU A 107 10.75 12.29 -7.72
CA GLU A 107 10.85 13.19 -8.87
C GLU A 107 11.64 14.46 -8.53
N HIS A 108 11.44 15.03 -7.34
CA HIS A 108 12.20 16.20 -6.89
C HIS A 108 13.69 15.86 -6.70
N VAL A 109 14.00 14.83 -5.91
CA VAL A 109 15.39 14.47 -5.56
C VAL A 109 16.20 13.97 -6.77
N MET A 110 15.52 13.37 -7.76
CA MET A 110 16.15 12.84 -8.97
C MET A 110 16.08 13.79 -10.16
N GLY A 111 15.41 14.95 -10.05
CA GLY A 111 15.30 15.92 -11.12
C GLY A 111 14.35 15.50 -12.25
N TYR A 112 13.34 14.67 -11.95
CA TYR A 112 12.29 14.28 -12.92
C TYR A 112 11.11 15.25 -12.96
N CYS A 113 11.12 16.26 -12.10
CA CYS A 113 10.21 17.39 -12.18
C CYS A 113 10.99 18.71 -12.04
N THR A 114 10.45 19.78 -12.62
CA THR A 114 10.99 21.13 -12.44
C THR A 114 10.67 21.65 -11.04
N GLU A 115 11.45 22.62 -10.56
CA GLU A 115 11.19 23.28 -9.27
C GLU A 115 9.80 23.93 -9.22
N ALA A 116 9.34 24.49 -10.35
CA ALA A 116 7.99 25.05 -10.47
C ALA A 116 6.91 23.97 -10.29
N GLN A 117 7.07 22.79 -10.91
CA GLN A 117 6.15 21.66 -10.73
C GLN A 117 6.15 21.12 -9.30
N TYR A 118 7.31 21.04 -8.66
CA TYR A 118 7.43 20.62 -7.26
C TYR A 118 6.70 21.58 -6.31
N ARG A 119 6.94 22.89 -6.44
CA ARG A 119 6.24 23.91 -5.63
C ARG A 119 4.74 23.92 -5.86
N ALA A 120 4.31 23.85 -7.12
CA ALA A 120 2.90 23.74 -7.46
C ALA A 120 2.28 22.48 -6.83
N PHE A 121 2.97 21.34 -6.87
CA PHE A 121 2.50 20.12 -6.23
C PHE A 121 2.32 20.26 -4.72
N LEU A 122 3.30 20.81 -4.01
CA LEU A 122 3.20 21.02 -2.56
C LEU A 122 2.04 21.96 -2.19
N ALA A 123 1.73 22.95 -3.03
CA ALA A 123 0.61 23.85 -2.82
C ALA A 123 -0.75 23.21 -3.17
N GLN A 124 -0.82 22.42 -4.25
CA GLN A 124 -2.06 21.81 -4.74
C GLN A 124 -2.48 20.58 -3.93
N THR A 125 -1.52 19.80 -3.40
CA THR A 125 -1.82 18.52 -2.74
C THR A 125 -2.78 18.67 -1.55
N PRO A 126 -2.61 19.64 -0.63
CA PRO A 126 -3.58 19.82 0.45
C PRO A 126 -4.99 20.13 -0.06
N VAL A 127 -5.11 20.97 -1.10
CA VAL A 127 -6.40 21.31 -1.72
C VAL A 127 -7.03 20.07 -2.35
N PHE A 128 -6.25 19.30 -3.11
CA PHE A 128 -6.70 18.07 -3.73
C PHE A 128 -7.20 17.07 -2.69
N GLU A 129 -6.45 16.85 -1.61
CA GLU A 129 -6.83 15.92 -0.54
C GLU A 129 -8.06 16.41 0.25
N THR A 130 -8.20 17.71 0.47
CA THR A 130 -9.43 18.30 1.04
C THR A 130 -10.65 17.94 0.19
N LEU A 131 -10.58 18.09 -1.14
CA LEU A 131 -11.70 17.71 -2.02
C LEU A 131 -12.08 16.22 -1.88
N LEU A 132 -11.09 15.33 -1.69
CA LEU A 132 -11.36 13.91 -1.50
C LEU A 132 -12.04 13.63 -0.16
N VAL A 133 -11.54 14.25 0.92
CA VAL A 133 -12.07 14.06 2.27
C VAL A 133 -13.46 14.68 2.40
N ASP A 134 -13.67 15.87 1.86
CA ASP A 134 -14.97 16.57 1.87
C ASP A 134 -16.05 15.78 1.10
N ASP A 135 -15.66 15.09 0.03
CA ASP A 135 -16.54 14.18 -0.71
C ASP A 135 -16.88 12.90 0.09
N GLY A 136 -16.08 12.57 1.12
CA GLY A 136 -16.31 11.43 2.02
C GLY A 136 -15.36 10.24 1.80
N ILE A 137 -14.20 10.44 1.16
CA ILE A 137 -13.14 9.43 1.10
C ILE A 137 -12.37 9.44 2.43
N LEU A 138 -12.29 8.27 3.08
CA LEU A 138 -11.46 8.06 4.26
C LEU A 138 -10.00 7.90 3.83
N LEU A 139 -9.26 9.01 3.88
CA LEU A 139 -7.86 9.10 3.43
C LEU A 139 -6.86 8.85 4.58
N PHE A 140 -6.02 7.84 4.41
CA PHE A 140 -4.94 7.50 5.33
C PHE A 140 -3.58 7.62 4.64
N LYS A 141 -2.64 8.36 5.23
CA LYS A 141 -1.30 8.58 4.68
C LYS A 141 -0.24 8.07 5.64
N TYR A 142 0.50 7.04 5.23
CA TYR A 142 1.56 6.45 6.05
C TYR A 142 2.94 6.70 5.46
N TRP A 143 3.85 7.24 6.27
CA TRP A 143 5.27 7.28 5.96
C TRP A 143 6.02 6.23 6.78
N LEU A 144 6.54 5.22 6.11
CA LEU A 144 7.32 4.15 6.73
C LEU A 144 8.76 4.63 6.96
N THR A 145 9.13 4.89 8.22
CA THR A 145 10.48 5.34 8.58
C THR A 145 11.43 4.16 8.74
N VAL A 146 12.68 4.35 8.33
CA VAL A 146 13.75 3.37 8.51
C VAL A 146 15.06 4.13 8.66
N ASP A 147 15.87 3.71 9.62
CA ASP A 147 17.18 4.31 9.85
C ASP A 147 18.11 3.95 8.69
N GLN A 148 19.05 4.84 8.36
CA GLN A 148 19.96 4.63 7.24
C GLN A 148 20.72 3.30 7.38
N ALA A 149 21.25 2.99 8.56
CA ALA A 149 21.96 1.72 8.80
C ALA A 149 21.08 0.49 8.51
N GLN A 150 19.79 0.55 8.87
CA GLN A 150 18.86 -0.55 8.63
C GLN A 150 18.42 -0.60 7.15
N GLN A 151 18.36 0.53 6.47
CA GLN A 151 18.14 0.61 5.03
C GLN A 151 19.31 -0.04 4.26
N GLU A 152 20.55 0.31 4.61
CA GLU A 152 21.77 -0.23 4.02
C GLU A 152 21.86 -1.76 4.17
N LYS A 153 21.55 -2.27 5.36
CA LYS A 153 21.48 -3.70 5.61
C LYS A 153 20.48 -4.41 4.67
N ARG A 154 19.31 -3.80 4.44
CA ARG A 154 18.27 -4.37 3.55
C ARG A 154 18.66 -4.31 2.09
N PHE A 155 19.38 -3.28 1.66
CA PHE A 155 19.96 -3.22 0.32
C PHE A 155 20.93 -4.39 0.10
N ALA A 156 21.86 -4.61 1.05
CA ALA A 156 22.79 -5.73 0.98
C ALA A 156 22.07 -7.10 0.98
N GLU A 157 21.09 -7.30 1.87
CA GLU A 157 20.29 -8.54 1.93
C GLU A 157 19.54 -8.81 0.61
N ARG A 158 18.99 -7.77 -0.05
CA ARG A 158 18.30 -7.93 -1.34
C ARG A 158 19.24 -8.21 -2.50
N HIS A 159 20.41 -7.57 -2.50
CA HIS A 159 21.41 -7.75 -3.55
C HIS A 159 21.94 -9.20 -3.59
N LEU A 160 22.06 -9.83 -2.42
CA LEU A 160 22.56 -11.19 -2.27
C LEU A 160 21.47 -12.28 -2.42
N ASP A 161 20.19 -11.91 -2.44
CA ASP A 161 19.06 -12.85 -2.46
C ASP A 161 18.48 -12.98 -3.88
N PRO A 162 18.62 -14.13 -4.58
CA PRO A 162 18.11 -14.33 -5.93
C PRO A 162 16.60 -14.09 -6.08
N LEU A 163 15.82 -14.31 -5.00
CA LEU A 163 14.36 -14.11 -5.00
C LEU A 163 13.95 -12.66 -4.74
N LYS A 164 14.89 -11.80 -4.35
CA LYS A 164 14.64 -10.38 -4.04
C LYS A 164 15.46 -9.41 -4.87
N GLY A 165 16.45 -9.88 -5.63
CA GLY A 165 17.31 -9.04 -6.47
C GLY A 165 16.53 -8.17 -7.45
N TRP A 166 15.43 -8.70 -8.01
CA TRP A 166 14.53 -7.96 -8.90
C TRP A 166 13.89 -6.71 -8.26
N LYS A 167 13.88 -6.62 -6.92
CA LYS A 167 13.35 -5.46 -6.17
C LYS A 167 14.34 -4.30 -6.06
N LEU A 168 15.50 -4.37 -6.72
CA LEU A 168 16.49 -3.31 -6.79
C LEU A 168 16.54 -2.74 -8.21
N SER A 169 16.18 -1.47 -8.35
CA SER A 169 16.29 -0.74 -9.60
C SER A 169 17.58 0.11 -9.65
N PRO A 170 18.04 0.54 -10.85
CA PRO A 170 19.12 1.52 -10.96
C PRO A 170 18.81 2.85 -10.25
N VAL A 171 17.53 3.22 -10.14
CA VAL A 171 17.08 4.40 -9.40
C VAL A 171 17.29 4.19 -7.90
N ASP A 172 17.05 2.99 -7.38
CA ASP A 172 17.23 2.67 -5.95
C ASP A 172 18.71 2.74 -5.53
N LEU A 173 19.62 2.35 -6.43
CA LEU A 173 21.06 2.47 -6.17
C LEU A 173 21.52 3.93 -6.16
N LYS A 174 20.95 4.77 -7.03
CA LYS A 174 21.21 6.22 -7.00
C LYS A 174 20.53 6.91 -5.81
N SER A 175 19.36 6.44 -5.39
CA SER A 175 18.64 7.02 -4.25
C SER A 175 19.36 6.78 -2.92
N ARG A 176 20.08 5.65 -2.82
CA ARG A 176 20.94 5.29 -1.69
C ARG A 176 21.96 6.38 -1.32
N SER A 177 22.64 6.98 -2.31
CA SER A 177 23.64 8.03 -2.07
C SER A 177 23.02 9.41 -1.75
N LYS A 178 21.71 9.57 -1.92
CA LYS A 178 20.97 10.83 -1.71
C LYS A 178 20.15 10.83 -0.41
N TYR A 179 20.58 10.09 0.62
CA TYR A 179 19.79 9.92 1.84
C TYR A 179 19.31 11.25 2.46
N SER A 180 20.22 12.22 2.60
CA SER A 180 19.93 13.56 3.16
C SER A 180 18.94 14.36 2.30
N ALA A 181 19.11 14.38 0.98
CA ALA A 181 18.18 15.07 0.08
C ALA A 181 16.75 14.49 0.17
N TYR A 182 16.61 13.17 0.29
CA TYR A 182 15.31 12.54 0.57
C TYR A 182 14.77 12.87 1.97
N THR A 183 15.64 13.13 2.96
CA THR A 183 15.20 13.61 4.28
C THR A 183 14.60 15.01 4.15
N GLU A 184 15.31 15.92 3.49
CA GLU A 184 14.85 17.29 3.27
C GLU A 184 13.53 17.33 2.47
N ALA A 185 13.44 16.54 1.41
CA ALA A 185 12.23 16.41 0.61
C ALA A 185 11.03 15.88 1.43
N ARG A 186 11.26 14.86 2.28
CA ARG A 186 10.25 14.36 3.24
C ARG A 186 9.80 15.47 4.19
N GLU A 187 10.73 16.18 4.80
CA GLU A 187 10.41 17.23 5.78
C GLU A 187 9.60 18.37 5.14
N ALA A 188 9.97 18.77 3.91
CA ALA A 188 9.21 19.76 3.16
C ALA A 188 7.80 19.26 2.81
N MET A 189 7.68 18.00 2.37
CA MET A 189 6.40 17.35 2.09
C MET A 189 5.50 17.30 3.33
N LEU A 190 6.01 16.85 4.48
CA LEU A 190 5.26 16.74 5.72
C LEU A 190 4.76 18.12 6.20
N ARG A 191 5.63 19.14 6.20
CA ARG A 191 5.23 20.52 6.53
C ARG A 191 4.13 21.04 5.60
N ALA A 192 4.28 20.81 4.29
CA ALA A 192 3.33 21.32 3.32
C ALA A 192 1.98 20.59 3.36
N THR A 193 1.94 19.30 3.72
CA THR A 193 0.76 18.43 3.45
C THR A 193 0.20 17.69 4.66
N HIS A 194 0.80 17.79 5.84
CA HIS A 194 0.16 17.31 7.07
C HIS A 194 -0.97 18.26 7.47
N ARG A 195 -2.20 17.76 7.53
CA ARG A 195 -3.41 18.51 7.91
C ARG A 195 -4.27 17.66 8.84
N GLU A 196 -5.11 18.29 9.66
CA GLU A 196 -6.02 17.58 10.57
C GLU A 196 -6.96 16.63 9.82
N ALA A 197 -7.55 17.10 8.71
CA ALA A 197 -8.45 16.31 7.88
C ALA A 197 -7.72 15.21 7.05
N ALA A 198 -6.42 15.37 6.81
CA ALA A 198 -5.60 14.42 6.04
C ALA A 198 -4.20 14.30 6.67
N PRO A 199 -4.08 13.66 7.86
CA PRO A 199 -2.83 13.67 8.60
C PRO A 199 -1.86 12.63 8.04
N TRP A 200 -0.58 12.96 8.14
CA TRP A 200 0.51 11.99 7.98
C TRP A 200 0.75 11.21 9.27
N THR A 201 0.78 9.89 9.17
CA THR A 201 1.25 9.00 10.25
C THR A 201 2.65 8.49 9.91
N LEU A 202 3.61 8.77 10.78
CA LEU A 202 4.96 8.19 10.69
C LEU A 202 4.99 6.89 11.48
N VAL A 203 5.47 5.80 10.86
CA VAL A 203 5.53 4.48 11.50
C VAL A 203 6.96 3.96 11.46
N ASP A 204 7.50 3.59 12.62
CA ASP A 204 8.82 2.97 12.73
C ASP A 204 8.82 1.58 12.12
N PHE A 205 9.54 1.44 11.02
CA PHE A 205 9.70 0.19 10.30
C PHE A 205 11.10 -0.41 10.44
N ASN A 206 11.94 0.03 11.39
CA ASN A 206 13.24 -0.61 11.66
C ASN A 206 13.08 -2.11 11.95
N ASP A 207 12.06 -2.48 12.75
CA ASP A 207 11.49 -3.84 12.77
C ASP A 207 10.22 -3.88 11.93
N GLN A 208 10.30 -4.44 10.71
CA GLN A 208 9.17 -4.50 9.78
C GLN A 208 7.94 -5.22 10.36
N LYS A 209 8.10 -6.19 11.25
CA LYS A 209 6.95 -6.91 11.83
C LYS A 209 6.20 -6.01 12.80
N ARG A 210 6.92 -5.30 13.66
CA ARG A 210 6.33 -4.31 14.58
C ARG A 210 5.72 -3.14 13.82
N GLY A 211 6.41 -2.64 12.79
CA GLY A 211 5.89 -1.58 11.92
C GLY A 211 4.57 -1.96 11.26
N ARG A 212 4.43 -3.21 10.78
CA ARG A 212 3.16 -3.71 10.22
C ARG A 212 2.04 -3.75 11.26
N LEU A 213 2.29 -4.35 12.42
CA LEU A 213 1.30 -4.43 13.50
C LEU A 213 0.85 -3.04 13.95
N GLY A 214 1.79 -2.13 14.16
CA GLY A 214 1.50 -0.75 14.56
C GLY A 214 0.71 0.02 13.50
N LEU A 215 1.06 -0.15 12.22
CA LEU A 215 0.33 0.47 11.11
C LEU A 215 -1.11 -0.05 11.01
N ILE A 216 -1.29 -1.37 11.06
CA ILE A 216 -2.62 -2.00 10.95
C ILE A 216 -3.50 -1.57 12.14
N ARG A 217 -2.94 -1.60 13.36
CA ARG A 217 -3.65 -1.13 14.56
C ARG A 217 -4.05 0.34 14.42
N ASN A 218 -3.13 1.22 13.98
CA ASN A 218 -3.45 2.64 13.77
C ASN A 218 -4.54 2.85 12.70
N LEU A 219 -4.54 2.05 11.63
CA LEU A 219 -5.59 2.11 10.60
C LEU A 219 -6.95 1.76 11.20
N LEU A 220 -7.03 0.64 11.92
CA LEU A 220 -8.26 0.16 12.54
C LEU A 220 -8.79 1.12 13.63
N ASP A 221 -7.89 1.68 14.46
CA ASP A 221 -8.28 2.58 15.57
C ASP A 221 -8.80 3.95 15.10
N ARG A 222 -8.49 4.34 13.86
CA ARG A 222 -8.94 5.60 13.27
C ARG A 222 -10.28 5.47 12.55
N LEU A 223 -10.81 4.26 12.45
CA LEU A 223 -12.14 4.01 11.89
C LEU A 223 -13.19 4.06 13.01
N PRO A 224 -14.45 4.35 12.68
CA PRO A 224 -15.54 4.23 13.64
C PRO A 224 -15.76 2.76 14.02
N ASP A 225 -16.77 2.47 14.83
CA ASP A 225 -17.22 1.09 15.00
C ASP A 225 -17.60 0.49 13.64
N THR A 226 -16.91 -0.58 13.27
CA THR A 226 -17.05 -1.29 11.99
C THR A 226 -17.88 -2.57 12.13
N ARG A 227 -18.55 -2.77 13.26
CA ARG A 227 -19.42 -3.92 13.44
C ARG A 227 -20.60 -3.85 12.47
N VAL A 228 -20.78 -4.92 11.70
CA VAL A 228 -21.98 -5.19 10.91
C VAL A 228 -22.61 -6.45 11.46
N ASP A 229 -23.86 -6.35 11.93
CA ASP A 229 -24.61 -7.52 12.36
C ASP A 229 -25.08 -8.27 11.11
N GLU A 230 -24.38 -9.36 10.79
CA GLU A 230 -24.72 -10.21 9.66
C GLU A 230 -25.22 -11.58 10.17
N PRO A 231 -26.37 -12.06 9.69
CA PRO A 231 -26.82 -13.40 10.04
C PRO A 231 -25.86 -14.41 9.43
N VAL A 232 -25.31 -15.30 10.26
CA VAL A 232 -24.57 -16.47 9.78
C VAL A 232 -25.52 -17.27 8.89
N LEU A 233 -25.23 -17.34 7.59
CA LEU A 233 -26.03 -18.12 6.67
C LEU A 233 -26.00 -19.58 7.14
N ALA A 234 -27.18 -20.16 7.33
CA ALA A 234 -27.28 -21.57 7.65
C ALA A 234 -26.67 -22.38 6.50
N LEU A 235 -25.76 -23.29 6.83
CA LEU A 235 -25.23 -24.28 5.90
C LEU A 235 -25.89 -25.62 6.20
N PRO A 236 -27.14 -25.86 5.75
CA PRO A 236 -27.82 -27.11 6.01
C PRO A 236 -27.05 -28.27 5.36
N PRO A 237 -27.06 -29.47 5.97
CA PRO A 237 -26.44 -30.63 5.36
C PRO A 237 -27.10 -30.93 4.01
N LEU A 238 -26.29 -31.32 3.03
CA LEU A 238 -26.80 -31.76 1.74
C LEU A 238 -27.63 -33.03 1.90
N LYS A 239 -28.74 -33.12 1.16
CA LYS A 239 -29.52 -34.35 1.07
C LYS A 239 -28.83 -35.30 0.09
N GLY A 240 -28.49 -36.51 0.56
CA GLY A 240 -27.90 -37.56 -0.26
C GLY A 240 -26.40 -37.75 -0.06
N LYS A 241 -25.82 -38.65 -0.85
CA LYS A 241 -24.37 -38.90 -0.83
C LYS A 241 -23.65 -37.79 -1.60
N LEU A 242 -22.49 -37.36 -1.08
CA LEU A 242 -21.61 -36.45 -1.81
C LEU A 242 -21.11 -37.16 -3.08
N HIS A 243 -21.15 -36.44 -4.20
CA HIS A 243 -20.59 -36.92 -5.45
C HIS A 243 -19.06 -36.81 -5.41
N THR A 244 -18.39 -37.81 -5.95
CA THR A 244 -16.94 -37.77 -6.19
C THR A 244 -16.73 -37.46 -7.67
N GLU A 245 -16.05 -36.37 -7.98
CA GLU A 245 -15.65 -36.08 -9.35
C GLU A 245 -14.42 -36.92 -9.73
N HIS A 246 -14.45 -37.47 -10.93
CA HIS A 246 -13.31 -38.15 -11.55
C HIS A 246 -12.93 -37.37 -12.81
N PHE A 247 -11.67 -36.95 -12.88
CA PHE A 247 -11.11 -36.32 -14.07
C PHE A 247 -10.12 -37.29 -14.71
N GLY A 248 -10.17 -37.41 -16.04
CA GLY A 248 -9.09 -38.04 -16.78
C GLY A 248 -7.83 -37.17 -16.71
N VAL A 249 -6.65 -37.78 -16.86
CA VAL A 249 -5.41 -37.02 -17.02
C VAL A 249 -5.52 -36.24 -18.33
N LEU A 250 -5.48 -34.90 -18.25
CA LEU A 250 -5.25 -34.04 -19.41
C LEU A 250 -3.91 -34.47 -20.02
N LYS A 251 -3.97 -35.12 -21.19
CA LYS A 251 -2.76 -35.44 -21.94
C LYS A 251 -2.05 -34.12 -22.29
N PRO A 252 -0.72 -34.05 -22.16
CA PRO A 252 0.03 -32.93 -22.71
C PRO A 252 -0.39 -32.73 -24.17
N ILE A 253 -0.55 -31.47 -24.58
CA ILE A 253 -0.60 -31.14 -26.01
C ILE A 253 0.76 -31.59 -26.56
N GLU A 254 0.75 -32.41 -27.61
CA GLU A 254 1.99 -32.86 -28.27
C GLU A 254 2.84 -31.63 -28.61
N ASP A 255 4.17 -31.76 -28.47
CA ASP A 255 5.09 -30.67 -28.80
C ASP A 255 4.76 -30.18 -30.21
N ILE A 256 4.40 -28.90 -30.30
CA ILE A 256 4.28 -28.25 -31.60
C ILE A 256 5.71 -28.18 -32.12
N ASP A 257 6.05 -29.02 -33.08
CA ASP A 257 7.33 -28.97 -33.80
C ASP A 257 7.54 -27.52 -34.28
N THR A 258 8.34 -26.76 -33.55
CA THR A 258 8.77 -25.42 -33.95
C THR A 258 9.72 -25.58 -35.15
N PRO A 259 9.41 -25.00 -36.32
CA PRO A 259 10.31 -25.00 -37.47
C PRO A 259 11.56 -24.15 -37.27
#